data_AF-A0A1Q6L6Q3-F1
#
_entry.id   AF-A0A1Q6L6Q3-F1
#
_cell.length_a   1.000
_cell.length_b   1.000
_cell.length_c   1.000
_cell.angle_alpha   90.00
_cell.angle_beta   90.00
_cell.angle_gamma   90.00
#
_symmetry.space_group_name_H-M   'P 1'
#
loop_
_entity.id
_entity.type
_entity.pdbx_description
1 polymer ?
#
loop_
_entity_poly.entity_id
_entity_poly.type
_entity_poly.pdbx_seq_one_letter_code
_entity_poly.pdbx_strand_id
1 'polypeptide(L)'
;MKKNKKILFYFSYTLFLFFILSILFFNFSFAFGEPKLVSKINSAFESIESWLLKLSTPAAAVAVGTGVFMKKFSFGDEERIRLGKKIIKGSLFSYAFILAIDLILSAIKSLIS
;
A
#
# COMPACT_ATOMS: atom_id res chain seq x y z
N MET A 1 -15.29 60.74 32.51
CA MET A 1 -14.80 60.21 31.22
C MET A 1 -13.30 59.79 31.17
N LYS A 2 -12.40 60.29 32.02
CA LYS A 2 -10.96 59.89 32.01
C LYS A 2 -10.65 58.50 32.59
N LYS A 3 -11.45 58.01 33.55
CA LYS A 3 -11.22 56.72 34.24
C LYS A 3 -11.42 55.50 33.32
N ASN A 4 -12.42 55.55 32.42
CA ASN A 4 -12.70 54.48 31.46
C ASN A 4 -11.59 54.32 30.40
N LYS A 5 -10.90 55.40 30.00
CA LYS A 5 -9.79 55.34 29.03
C LYS A 5 -8.56 54.58 29.58
N LYS A 6 -8.29 54.70 30.89
CA LYS A 6 -7.19 53.95 31.54
C LYS A 6 -7.51 52.46 31.62
N ILE A 7 -8.74 52.10 31.97
CA ILE A 7 -9.19 50.69 32.00
C ILE A 7 -9.12 50.07 30.61
N LEU A 8 -9.57 50.79 29.57
CA LEU A 8 -9.50 50.32 28.19
C LEU A 8 -8.04 50.10 27.72
N PHE A 9 -7.12 50.96 28.16
CA PHE A 9 -5.69 50.82 27.87
C PHE A 9 -5.07 49.60 28.54
N TYR A 10 -5.34 49.37 29.84
CA TYR A 10 -4.87 48.17 30.54
C TYR A 10 -5.46 46.89 29.95
N PHE A 11 -6.74 46.90 29.56
CA PHE A 11 -7.37 45.77 28.91
C PHE A 11 -6.73 45.44 27.55
N SER A 12 -6.50 46.47 26.73
CA SER A 12 -5.79 46.33 25.45
C SER A 12 -4.36 45.78 25.63
N TYR A 13 -3.64 46.27 26.64
CA TYR A 13 -2.29 45.81 26.96
C TYR A 13 -2.27 44.34 27.42
N THR A 14 -3.21 43.92 28.27
CA THR A 14 -3.32 42.53 28.71
C THR A 14 -3.64 41.60 27.54
N LEU A 15 -4.50 42.04 26.61
CA LEU A 15 -4.86 41.25 25.43
C LEU A 15 -3.69 41.11 24.46
N PHE A 16 -2.89 42.16 24.30
CA PHE A 16 -1.65 42.14 23.52
C PHE A 16 -0.59 41.20 24.14
N LEU A 17 -0.44 41.24 25.46
CA LEU A 17 0.47 40.35 26.18
C LEU A 17 0.06 38.87 26.04
N PHE A 18 -1.25 38.58 26.12
CA PHE A 18 -1.79 37.24 25.91
C PHE A 18 -1.55 36.71 24.48
N PHE A 19 -1.62 37.59 23.49
CA PHE A 19 -1.34 37.25 22.10
C PHE A 19 0.14 36.87 21.88
N ILE A 20 1.06 37.65 22.45
CA ILE A 20 2.50 37.33 22.41
C ILE A 20 2.78 36.01 23.12
N LEU A 21 2.17 35.79 24.28
CA LEU A 21 2.33 34.55 25.05
C LEU A 21 1.79 33.34 24.28
N SER A 22 0.67 33.50 23.57
CA SER A 22 0.10 32.45 22.72
C SER A 22 1.03 32.06 21.58
N ILE A 23 1.74 33.02 20.96
CA ILE A 23 2.74 32.75 19.91
C ILE A 23 3.96 32.01 20.48
N LEU A 24 4.43 32.39 21.68
CA LEU A 24 5.59 31.76 22.31
C LEU A 24 5.33 30.32 22.76
N PHE A 25 4.11 29.99 23.16
CA PHE A 25 3.71 28.61 23.52
C PHE A 25 3.19 27.78 22.34
N PHE A 26 2.92 28.40 21.18
CA PHE A 26 2.59 27.68 19.94
C PHE A 26 3.83 27.09 19.28
N ASN A 27 4.52 26.17 19.95
CA ASN A 27 5.44 25.25 19.30
C ASN A 27 4.64 24.09 18.70
N PHE A 28 3.73 24.39 17.78
CA PHE A 28 3.10 23.36 16.96
C PHE A 28 4.12 22.95 15.90
N SER A 29 4.94 21.94 16.23
CA SER A 29 5.70 21.23 15.20
C SER A 29 4.69 20.43 14.37
N PHE A 30 4.13 21.07 13.34
CA PHE A 30 3.27 20.40 12.37
C PHE A 30 4.14 19.46 11.52
N ALA A 31 4.42 18.27 12.05
CA ALA A 31 4.82 17.12 11.24
C ALA A 31 3.55 16.58 10.53
N PHE A 32 3.00 17.39 9.63
CA PHE A 32 1.82 17.03 8.83
C PHE A 32 2.29 16.21 7.62
N GLY A 33 2.53 14.92 7.84
CA GLY A 33 2.88 13.96 6.79
C GLY A 33 3.60 12.73 7.31
N GLU A 34 3.40 11.60 6.63
CA GLU A 34 4.23 10.40 6.86
C GLU A 34 5.72 10.74 6.66
N PRO A 35 6.63 10.15 7.47
CA PRO A 35 8.05 10.36 7.28
C PRO A 35 8.45 9.98 5.85
N LYS A 36 9.17 10.85 5.13
CA LYS A 36 9.64 10.62 3.75
C LYS A 36 10.30 9.25 3.54
N LEU A 37 10.91 8.71 4.58
CA LEU A 37 11.53 7.38 4.57
C LEU A 37 10.47 6.27 4.48
N VAL A 38 9.40 6.37 5.27
CA VAL A 38 8.31 5.38 5.31
C VAL A 38 7.54 5.38 3.99
N SER A 39 7.22 6.55 3.45
CA SER A 39 6.51 6.65 2.16
C SER A 39 7.35 6.13 0.99
N LYS A 40 8.67 6.32 1.02
CA LYS A 40 9.59 5.76 0.00
C LYS A 40 9.70 4.24 0.09
N ILE A 41 9.74 3.68 1.30
CA ILE A 41 9.76 2.23 1.50
C ILE A 41 8.44 1.61 1.02
N ASN A 42 7.30 2.20 1.41
CA ASN A 42 5.98 1.72 0.99
C ASN A 42 5.82 1.72 -0.53
N SER A 43 6.17 2.83 -1.20
CA SER A 43 6.09 2.92 -2.67
C SER A 43 7.03 1.94 -3.39
N ALA A 44 8.20 1.63 -2.81
CA ALA A 44 9.07 0.60 -3.34
C ALA A 44 8.42 -0.80 -3.25
N PHE A 45 7.78 -1.13 -2.13
CA PHE A 45 7.06 -2.41 -1.99
C PHE A 45 5.86 -2.51 -2.92
N GLU A 46 5.07 -1.45 -3.07
CA GLU A 46 3.95 -1.43 -4.03
C GLU A 46 4.44 -1.60 -5.47
N SER A 47 5.60 -1.02 -5.80
CA SER A 47 6.22 -1.22 -7.10
C SER A 47 6.59 -2.70 -7.31
N ILE A 48 7.25 -3.32 -6.33
CA ILE A 48 7.64 -4.74 -6.37
C ILE A 48 6.41 -5.63 -6.51
N GLU A 49 5.34 -5.35 -5.76
CA GLU A 49 4.05 -6.05 -5.82
C GLU A 49 3.46 -6.00 -7.24
N SER A 50 3.37 -4.82 -7.85
CA SER A 50 2.89 -4.66 -9.24
C SER A 50 3.75 -5.45 -10.24
N TRP A 51 5.08 -5.42 -10.07
CA TRP A 51 5.98 -6.20 -10.93
C TRP A 51 5.77 -7.71 -10.76
N LEU A 52 5.58 -8.19 -9.54
CA LEU A 52 5.31 -9.60 -9.24
C LEU A 52 4.01 -10.06 -9.90
N LEU A 53 2.93 -9.28 -9.78
CA LEU A 53 1.63 -9.59 -10.39
C LEU A 53 1.73 -9.66 -11.92
N LYS A 54 2.40 -8.69 -12.54
CA LYS A 54 2.61 -8.64 -13.99
C LYS A 54 3.42 -9.83 -14.50
N LEU A 55 4.41 -10.30 -13.74
CA LEU A 55 5.22 -11.47 -14.09
C LEU A 55 4.49 -12.80 -13.83
N SER A 56 3.61 -12.85 -12.83
CA SER A 56 2.89 -14.09 -12.45
C SER A 56 2.00 -14.62 -13.57
N THR A 57 1.33 -13.74 -14.31
CA THR A 57 0.40 -14.09 -15.39
C THR A 57 1.10 -14.81 -16.57
N PRO A 58 2.15 -14.24 -17.20
CA PRO A 58 2.87 -14.92 -18.27
C PRO A 58 3.59 -16.17 -17.77
N ALA A 59 4.11 -16.18 -16.54
CA ALA A 59 4.74 -17.38 -15.96
C ALA A 59 3.73 -18.53 -15.81
N ALA A 60 2.52 -18.24 -15.31
CA ALA A 60 1.44 -19.22 -15.21
C ALA A 60 0.99 -19.71 -16.59
N ALA A 61 0.84 -18.79 -17.56
CA ALA A 61 0.47 -19.14 -18.93
C ALA A 61 1.49 -20.07 -19.58
N VAL A 62 2.79 -19.78 -19.46
CA VAL A 62 3.86 -20.65 -19.97
C VAL A 62 3.84 -22.01 -19.28
N ALA A 63 3.71 -22.05 -17.95
CA ALA A 63 3.67 -23.32 -17.21
C ALA A 63 2.46 -24.19 -17.60
N VAL A 64 1.28 -23.59 -17.75
CA VAL A 64 0.08 -24.30 -18.23
C VAL A 64 0.30 -24.78 -19.67
N GLY A 65 0.82 -23.92 -20.55
CA GLY A 65 1.13 -24.27 -21.94
C GLY A 65 2.07 -25.46 -22.04
N THR A 66 3.21 -25.41 -21.34
CA THR A 66 4.17 -26.53 -21.27
C THR A 66 3.53 -27.79 -20.70
N GLY A 67 2.71 -27.69 -19.66
CA GLY A 67 2.01 -28.84 -19.09
C GLY A 67 1.00 -29.48 -20.07
N VAL A 68 0.30 -28.66 -20.86
CA VAL A 68 -0.60 -29.13 -21.94
C VAL A 68 0.20 -29.81 -23.04
N PHE A 69 1.33 -29.23 -23.45
CA PHE A 69 2.25 -29.82 -24.41
C PHE A 69 2.79 -31.17 -23.91
N MET A 70 3.26 -31.26 -22.67
CA MET A 70 3.73 -32.53 -22.09
C MET A 70 2.64 -33.59 -22.08
N LYS A 71 1.39 -33.22 -21.79
CA LYS A 71 0.27 -34.16 -21.82
C LYS A 71 -0.05 -34.63 -23.25
N LYS A 72 0.01 -33.75 -24.25
CA LYS A 72 -0.35 -34.06 -25.65
C LYS A 72 0.76 -34.81 -26.38
N PHE A 73 2.02 -34.46 -26.13
CA PHE A 73 3.21 -35.03 -26.77
C PHE A 73 3.90 -36.11 -25.93
N SER A 74 3.21 -36.67 -24.93
CA SER A 74 3.74 -37.74 -24.09
C SER A 74 3.82 -39.10 -24.79
N PHE A 75 3.18 -39.26 -25.95
CA PHE A 75 3.14 -40.51 -26.72
C PHE A 75 2.75 -41.76 -25.90
N GLY A 76 1.89 -41.61 -24.89
CA GLY A 76 1.42 -42.71 -24.05
C GLY A 76 2.24 -42.95 -22.77
N ASP A 77 3.34 -42.21 -22.53
CA ASP A 77 4.06 -42.27 -21.26
C ASP A 77 3.19 -41.70 -20.12
N GLU A 78 2.72 -42.58 -19.25
CA GLU A 78 1.84 -42.26 -18.12
C GLU A 78 2.51 -41.35 -17.08
N GLU A 79 3.81 -41.49 -16.87
CA GLU A 79 4.53 -40.68 -15.88
C GLU A 79 4.59 -39.22 -16.33
N ARG A 80 4.91 -38.99 -17.61
CA ARG A 80 4.95 -37.66 -18.21
C ARG A 80 3.55 -37.03 -18.30
N ILE A 81 2.51 -37.80 -18.59
CA ILE A 81 1.11 -37.32 -18.54
C ILE A 81 0.72 -36.90 -17.11
N ARG A 82 1.12 -37.68 -16.11
CA ARG A 82 0.86 -37.37 -14.69
C ARG A 82 1.60 -36.10 -14.27
N LEU A 83 2.85 -35.93 -14.71
CA LEU A 83 3.63 -34.72 -14.46
C LEU A 83 2.98 -33.50 -15.10
N GLY A 84 2.60 -33.58 -16.38
CA GLY A 84 1.91 -32.48 -17.09
C GLY A 84 0.62 -32.06 -16.39
N LYS A 85 -0.20 -33.02 -15.94
CA LYS A 85 -1.41 -32.73 -15.12
C LYS A 85 -1.06 -32.04 -13.79
N LYS A 86 0.02 -32.46 -13.12
CA LYS A 86 0.48 -31.86 -11.85
C LYS A 86 0.95 -30.42 -12.08
N ILE A 87 1.71 -30.16 -13.16
CA ILE A 87 2.18 -28.82 -13.53
C ILE A 87 1.00 -27.89 -13.80
N ILE A 88 0.02 -28.31 -14.62
CA ILE A 88 -1.16 -27.50 -14.93
C ILE A 88 -1.95 -27.15 -13.66
N LYS A 89 -2.21 -28.14 -12.79
CA LYS A 89 -2.97 -27.91 -11.55
C LYS A 89 -2.20 -26.99 -10.60
N GLY A 90 -0.89 -27.22 -10.45
CA GLY A 90 -0.03 -26.42 -9.58
C GLY A 90 0.08 -24.97 -10.05
N SER A 91 0.27 -24.74 -11.36
CA SER A 91 0.38 -23.39 -11.91
C SER A 91 -0.93 -22.61 -11.81
N LEU A 92 -2.07 -23.25 -12.11
CA LEU A 92 -3.39 -22.62 -11.96
C LEU A 92 -3.71 -22.30 -10.50
N PHE A 93 -3.41 -23.21 -9.58
CA PHE A 93 -3.62 -22.98 -8.15
C PHE A 93 -2.77 -21.83 -7.63
N SER A 94 -1.47 -21.82 -7.94
CA SER A 94 -0.56 -20.75 -7.49
C SER A 94 -0.96 -19.39 -8.07
N TYR A 95 -1.40 -19.32 -9.32
CA TYR A 95 -1.85 -18.07 -9.93
C TYR A 95 -3.14 -17.55 -9.28
N ALA A 96 -4.13 -18.43 -9.08
CA ALA A 96 -5.36 -18.07 -8.38
C ALA A 96 -5.08 -17.61 -6.94
N PHE A 97 -4.11 -18.23 -6.26
CA PHE A 97 -3.68 -17.83 -4.93
C PHE A 97 -3.05 -16.43 -4.90
N ILE A 98 -2.18 -16.11 -5.86
CA ILE A 98 -1.60 -14.76 -6.00
C ILE A 98 -2.70 -13.72 -6.21
N LEU A 99 -3.67 -13.98 -7.10
CA LEU A 99 -4.80 -13.08 -7.32
C LEU A 99 -5.69 -12.90 -6.08
N ALA A 100 -5.88 -13.96 -5.30
CA ALA A 100 -6.66 -13.88 -4.07
C ALA A 100 -5.98 -12.98 -3.02
N ILE A 101 -4.65 -13.06 -2.88
CA ILE A 101 -3.90 -12.19 -1.97
C ILE A 101 -3.99 -10.73 -2.40
N ASP A 102 -3.82 -10.46 -3.71
CA ASP A 102 -3.96 -9.11 -4.28
C ASP A 102 -5.35 -8.52 -4.02
N LEU A 103 -6.40 -9.33 -4.17
CA LEU A 103 -7.78 -8.92 -3.88
C LEU A 103 -7.99 -8.59 -2.39
N ILE A 104 -7.47 -9.44 -1.49
CA ILE A 104 -7.56 -9.20 -0.04
C ILE A 104 -6.80 -7.92 0.33
N LEU A 105 -5.59 -7.73 -0.20
CA LEU A 105 -4.79 -6.54 0.07
C LEU A 105 -5.48 -5.27 -0.45
N SER A 106 -6.04 -5.33 -1.65
CA SER A 106 -6.84 -4.23 -2.22
C SER A 106 -8.07 -3.91 -1.36
N ALA A 107 -8.76 -4.92 -0.84
CA ALA A 107 -9.90 -4.74 0.06
C ALA A 107 -9.49 -4.09 1.39
N ILE A 108 -8.36 -4.49 1.97
CA ILE A 108 -7.82 -3.87 3.19
C ILE A 108 -7.46 -2.41 2.94
N LYS A 109 -6.75 -2.11 1.83
CA LYS A 109 -6.42 -0.72 1.45
C LYS A 109 -7.68 0.13 1.26
N SER A 110 -8.71 -0.43 0.61
CA SER A 110 -10.00 0.26 0.41
C SER A 110 -10.79 0.48 1.70
N LEU A 111 -10.58 -0.32 2.74
CA LEU A 111 -11.26 -0.18 4.03
C LEU A 111 -10.57 0.84 4.95
N ILE A 112 -9.25 0.95 4.84
CA ILE A 112 -8.43 1.90 5.62
C ILE A 112 -8.47 3.31 5.00
N SER A 113 -8.62 3.39 3.68
CA SER A 113 -8.81 4.65 2.95
C SER A 113 -10.19 5.27 3.20
#